data_AF-A0AAW4TM41-F1
#
_entry.id   AF-A0AAW4TM41-F1
#
_cell.length_a   1.000
_cell.length_b   1.000
_cell.length_c   1.000
_cell.angle_alpha   90.00
_cell.angle_beta   90.00
_cell.angle_gamma   90.00
#
_symmetry.space_group_name_H-M   'P 1'
#
loop_
_entity.id
_entity.type
_entity.pdbx_description
1 polymer ?
#
loop_
_entity_poly.entity_id
_entity_poly.type
_entity_poly.pdbx_seq_one_letter_code
_entity_poly.pdbx_strand_id
1 'polypeptide(L)'
;MNRRDKPVRPDWFDWDKYTRVKDLDISGWYWNIMSRLRLDQLVSSIYDDEGVSSLSEVKSIDHERWFVSGIYQHFDTPVTFGPPKPYRVIGAPIVQDLRVLDVLCHAEVLLNEENYKDAFEAHKFAMSATEQWAVDAAEEKAIALDDSVNSALGKLFPASAQYVYAEVDVQAPLDQLISSFTAWVREVKQRQNQKFAGKRAFGNSDFAKWDHYRILPYFDLKLWSKINNIRFPEWYYVDLLFKDRDGDVASFFRQTCKPTADRVLTWECSESLRLQGGVFW
;
A
#
# COMPACT_ATOMS: atom_id res chain seq x y z
N MET A 1 -24.56 37.04 -6.04
CA MET A 1 -23.69 35.90 -5.66
C MET A 1 -22.70 36.40 -4.62
N ASN A 2 -22.91 36.06 -3.35
CA ASN A 2 -22.12 36.54 -2.22
C ASN A 2 -20.64 36.15 -2.38
N ARG A 3 -19.73 37.04 -1.97
CA ARG A 3 -18.30 36.75 -1.81
C ARG A 3 -18.19 35.40 -1.10
N ARG A 4 -17.68 34.37 -1.79
CA ARG A 4 -17.37 33.09 -1.16
C ARG A 4 -16.37 33.39 -0.07
N ASP A 5 -16.74 33.16 1.18
CA ASP A 5 -15.80 33.29 2.29
C ASP A 5 -14.57 32.46 1.97
N LYS A 6 -13.40 33.09 2.08
CA LYS A 6 -12.14 32.40 1.82
C LYS A 6 -12.05 31.25 2.84
N PRO A 7 -11.72 30.02 2.42
CA PRO A 7 -11.46 28.95 3.37
C PRO A 7 -10.39 29.40 4.37
N VAL A 8 -10.51 28.99 5.62
CA VAL A 8 -9.52 29.29 6.66
C VAL A 8 -8.25 28.51 6.34
N ARG A 9 -7.08 29.17 6.47
CA ARG A 9 -5.79 28.50 6.33
C ARG A 9 -5.63 27.53 7.49
N PRO A 10 -5.28 26.26 7.26
CA PRO A 10 -5.01 25.37 8.37
C PRO A 10 -3.85 25.92 9.22
N ASP A 11 -4.06 26.07 10.52
CA ASP A 11 -3.08 26.71 11.43
C ASP A 11 -1.75 25.96 11.48
N TRP A 12 -1.76 24.65 11.21
CA TRP A 12 -0.55 23.82 11.16
C TRP A 12 0.27 24.01 9.88
N PHE A 13 -0.32 24.53 8.80
CA PHE A 13 0.33 24.58 7.49
C PHE A 13 1.36 25.70 7.45
N ASP A 14 2.63 25.33 7.43
CA ASP A 14 3.77 26.23 7.38
C ASP A 14 4.81 25.72 6.37
N TRP A 15 5.35 26.64 5.56
CA TRP A 15 6.34 26.32 4.53
C TRP A 15 7.67 25.89 5.09
N ASP A 16 8.04 26.42 6.26
CA ASP A 16 9.32 26.11 6.88
C ASP A 16 9.44 24.62 7.22
N LYS A 17 8.30 23.97 7.53
CA LYS A 17 8.20 22.52 7.74
C LYS A 17 8.56 21.69 6.51
N TYR A 18 8.53 22.26 5.31
CA TYR A 18 8.82 21.58 4.03
C TYR A 18 10.14 21.99 3.38
N THR A 19 10.91 22.88 3.99
CA THR A 19 12.20 23.35 3.43
C THR A 19 13.21 22.22 3.19
N ARG A 20 13.06 21.11 3.93
CA ARG A 20 13.91 19.92 3.87
C ARG A 20 13.50 18.89 2.81
N VAL A 21 12.41 19.10 2.07
CA VAL A 21 11.95 18.17 1.02
C VAL A 21 13.01 18.01 -0.08
N LYS A 22 13.71 19.08 -0.43
CA LYS A 22 14.80 19.08 -1.41
C LYS A 22 15.99 18.17 -1.04
N ASP A 23 16.13 17.83 0.25
CA ASP A 23 17.22 17.03 0.77
C ASP A 23 16.86 15.53 0.86
N LEU A 24 15.62 15.17 0.47
CA LEU A 24 15.18 13.77 0.49
C LEU A 24 15.86 12.97 -0.63
N ASP A 25 16.52 11.89 -0.23
CA ASP A 25 16.94 10.83 -1.15
C ASP A 25 15.75 9.93 -1.53
N ILE A 26 16.03 8.87 -2.30
CA ILE A 26 14.99 7.92 -2.73
C ILE A 26 14.26 7.26 -1.54
N SER A 27 14.97 6.97 -0.46
CA SER A 27 14.40 6.41 0.76
C SER A 27 13.54 7.43 1.49
N GLY A 28 14.00 8.68 1.58
CA GLY A 28 13.24 9.79 2.14
C GLY A 28 11.92 10.00 1.40
N TRP A 29 11.95 10.02 0.06
CA TRP A 29 10.74 10.11 -0.75
C TRP A 29 9.80 8.91 -0.55
N TYR A 30 10.36 7.71 -0.50
CA TYR A 30 9.62 6.49 -0.22
C TYR A 30 8.83 6.59 1.09
N TRP A 31 9.50 6.89 2.21
CA TRP A 31 8.86 6.96 3.53
C TRP A 31 7.78 8.04 3.60
N ASN A 32 8.03 9.19 2.99
CA ASN A 32 7.07 10.29 2.97
C ASN A 32 5.81 9.96 2.16
N ILE A 33 5.94 9.29 1.01
CA ILE A 33 4.80 8.86 0.18
C ILE A 33 4.05 7.73 0.87
N MET A 34 4.75 6.70 1.35
CA MET A 34 4.15 5.55 2.02
C MET A 34 3.34 5.97 3.25
N SER A 35 3.91 6.81 4.11
CA SER A 35 3.23 7.31 5.32
C SER A 35 1.92 8.02 4.97
N ARG A 36 1.96 8.88 3.95
CA ARG A 36 0.80 9.61 3.42
C ARG A 36 -0.28 8.71 2.85
N LEU A 37 0.11 7.68 2.10
CA LEU A 37 -0.83 6.68 1.58
C LEU A 37 -1.51 5.88 2.69
N ARG A 38 -0.77 5.50 3.74
CA ARG A 38 -1.35 4.85 4.92
C ARG A 38 -2.33 5.76 5.65
N LEU A 39 -1.98 7.03 5.83
CA LEU A 39 -2.89 8.00 6.44
C LEU A 39 -4.16 8.19 5.61
N ASP A 40 -4.06 8.29 4.29
CA ASP A 40 -5.26 8.44 3.43
C ASP A 40 -6.13 7.17 3.42
N GLN A 41 -5.53 5.98 3.41
CA GLN A 41 -6.27 4.72 3.55
C GLN A 41 -6.98 4.66 4.90
N LEU A 42 -6.30 4.99 5.99
CA LEU A 42 -6.85 5.01 7.34
C LEU A 42 -8.00 6.02 7.47
N VAL A 43 -7.83 7.23 6.94
CA VAL A 43 -8.89 8.24 6.93
C VAL A 43 -10.09 7.73 6.12
N SER A 44 -9.87 7.01 5.01
CA SER A 44 -10.96 6.44 4.22
C SER A 44 -11.74 5.40 5.00
N SER A 45 -11.07 4.46 5.68
CA SER A 45 -11.75 3.40 6.43
C SER A 45 -12.63 3.97 7.55
N ILE A 46 -12.20 5.05 8.21
CA ILE A 46 -13.00 5.72 9.25
C ILE A 46 -14.32 6.27 8.67
N TYR A 47 -14.28 6.86 7.48
CA TYR A 47 -15.48 7.42 6.86
C TYR A 47 -16.40 6.36 6.24
N ASP A 48 -15.85 5.24 5.79
CA ASP A 48 -16.63 4.19 5.13
C ASP A 48 -17.42 3.31 6.13
N ASP A 49 -16.90 3.05 7.35
CA ASP A 49 -17.51 2.10 8.29
C ASP A 49 -18.59 2.70 9.22
N GLU A 50 -18.51 3.99 9.60
CA GLU A 50 -19.23 4.45 10.80
C GLU A 50 -20.17 5.64 10.62
N GLY A 51 -20.32 6.19 9.40
CA GLY A 51 -21.12 7.42 9.22
C GLY A 51 -20.59 8.62 10.02
N VAL A 52 -19.33 8.54 10.48
CA VAL A 52 -18.64 9.58 11.22
C VAL A 52 -18.52 10.82 10.35
N SER A 53 -18.92 11.96 10.90
CA SER A 53 -18.85 13.23 10.17
C SER A 53 -17.56 13.99 10.44
N SER A 54 -16.87 13.70 11.56
CA SER A 54 -15.63 14.40 11.94
C SER A 54 -14.68 13.57 12.82
N LEU A 55 -13.36 13.78 12.69
CA LEU A 55 -12.35 13.16 13.59
C LEU A 55 -12.53 13.53 15.08
N SER A 56 -13.28 14.58 15.39
CA SER A 56 -13.60 14.92 16.79
C SER A 56 -14.53 13.91 17.45
N GLU A 57 -15.34 13.19 16.68
CA GLU A 57 -16.27 12.16 17.18
C GLU A 57 -15.53 10.85 17.49
N VAL A 58 -14.43 10.60 16.78
CA VAL A 58 -13.52 9.44 16.83
C VAL A 58 -12.59 9.47 18.06
N LYS A 59 -12.93 10.25 19.10
CA LYS A 59 -12.09 10.42 20.31
C LYS A 59 -12.52 9.52 21.48
N SER A 60 -13.58 8.73 21.31
CA SER A 60 -14.21 7.93 22.36
C SER A 60 -13.66 6.51 22.46
N ILE A 61 -12.90 6.03 21.48
CA ILE A 61 -12.33 4.68 21.46
C ILE A 61 -10.80 4.78 21.64
N ASP A 62 -10.23 4.07 22.61
CA ASP A 62 -8.80 4.20 22.96
C ASP A 62 -7.85 3.87 21.81
N HIS A 63 -8.21 2.92 20.93
CA HIS A 63 -7.46 2.61 19.72
C HIS A 63 -7.39 3.80 18.75
N GLU A 64 -8.43 4.64 18.72
CA GLU A 64 -8.52 5.80 17.83
C GLU A 64 -7.67 6.98 18.27
N ARG A 65 -7.42 7.09 19.57
CA ARG A 65 -6.57 8.16 20.13
C ARG A 65 -5.15 8.12 19.59
N TRP A 66 -4.57 6.93 19.45
CA TRP A 66 -3.24 6.76 18.87
C TRP A 66 -3.20 7.17 17.40
N PHE A 67 -4.26 6.84 16.64
CA PHE A 67 -4.37 7.20 15.23
C PHE A 67 -4.49 8.71 15.03
N VAL A 68 -5.39 9.36 15.77
CA VAL A 68 -5.58 10.81 15.74
C VAL A 68 -4.28 11.53 16.12
N SER A 69 -3.56 11.01 17.12
CA SER A 69 -2.22 11.52 17.49
C SER A 69 -1.22 11.40 16.33
N GLY A 70 -1.20 10.26 15.63
CA GLY A 70 -0.32 10.06 14.47
C GLY A 70 -0.60 11.03 13.32
N ILE A 71 -1.87 11.36 13.05
CA ILE A 71 -2.26 12.37 12.06
C ILE A 71 -1.74 13.76 12.45
N TYR A 72 -1.95 14.18 13.70
CA TYR A 72 -1.47 15.50 14.14
C TYR A 72 0.06 15.56 14.18
N GLN A 73 0.73 14.51 14.63
CA GLN A 73 2.18 14.40 14.59
C GLN A 73 2.71 14.53 13.15
N HIS A 74 2.02 13.96 12.17
CA HIS A 74 2.35 14.13 10.75
C HIS A 74 2.24 15.60 10.32
N PHE A 75 1.17 16.31 10.68
CA PHE A 75 1.05 17.74 10.34
C PHE A 75 2.05 18.64 11.07
N ASP A 76 2.50 18.25 12.26
CA ASP A 76 3.56 18.95 12.99
C ASP A 76 4.93 18.72 12.37
N THR A 77 5.21 17.50 11.92
CA THR A 77 6.50 17.10 11.33
C THR A 77 6.30 16.38 9.98
N PRO A 78 5.84 17.09 8.92
CA PRO A 78 5.37 16.46 7.69
C PRO A 78 6.48 15.84 6.85
N VAL A 79 7.73 16.26 7.06
CA VAL A 79 8.89 15.72 6.33
C VAL A 79 9.71 14.84 7.26
N THR A 80 9.66 13.54 7.03
CA THR A 80 10.48 12.57 7.76
C THR A 80 11.64 12.08 6.87
N PHE A 81 12.79 11.79 7.46
CA PHE A 81 13.94 11.26 6.72
C PHE A 81 13.98 9.73 6.73
N GLY A 82 12.87 9.10 7.13
CA GLY A 82 12.84 7.69 7.52
C GLY A 82 13.62 7.44 8.81
N PRO A 83 13.71 6.18 9.25
CA PRO A 83 14.62 5.81 10.33
C PRO A 83 16.06 6.20 9.98
N PRO A 84 16.86 6.70 10.94
CA PRO A 84 18.22 7.17 10.70
C PRO A 84 19.10 6.02 10.20
N LYS A 85 19.31 5.97 8.88
CA LYS A 85 19.90 4.86 8.13
C LYS A 85 19.08 3.57 8.30
N PRO A 86 19.08 2.67 7.30
CA PRO A 86 18.39 1.42 7.47
C PRO A 86 18.99 0.77 8.72
N TYR A 87 18.13 0.47 9.72
CA TYR A 87 18.32 -0.79 10.41
C TYR A 87 18.70 -1.76 9.29
N ARG A 88 19.83 -2.48 9.43
CA ARG A 88 20.08 -3.66 8.60
C ARG A 88 18.96 -4.64 8.94
N VAL A 89 17.76 -4.32 8.48
CA VAL A 89 16.77 -5.26 8.17
C VAL A 89 17.42 -6.00 7.02
N ILE A 90 17.86 -7.21 7.33
CA ILE A 90 18.01 -8.24 6.32
C ILE A 90 16.64 -8.29 5.68
N GLY A 91 16.45 -7.53 4.60
CA GLY A 91 15.17 -7.45 3.95
C GLY A 91 14.68 -8.86 3.75
N ALA A 92 13.45 -9.14 4.19
CA ALA A 92 12.84 -10.43 3.90
C ALA A 92 13.09 -10.70 2.41
N PRO A 93 13.78 -11.81 2.08
CA PRO A 93 14.22 -12.04 0.72
C PRO A 93 12.99 -12.06 -0.20
N ILE A 94 13.14 -11.53 -1.42
CA ILE A 94 12.02 -11.46 -2.40
C ILE A 94 11.36 -12.84 -2.57
N VAL A 95 12.17 -13.89 -2.44
CA VAL A 95 11.75 -15.28 -2.30
C VAL A 95 12.17 -15.74 -0.92
N GLN A 96 11.21 -16.15 -0.09
CA GLN A 96 11.44 -16.65 1.26
C GLN A 96 10.83 -18.04 1.41
N ASP A 97 11.49 -18.89 2.20
CA ASP A 97 10.91 -20.16 2.60
C ASP A 97 9.73 -19.92 3.55
N LEU A 98 8.63 -20.61 3.30
CA LEU A 98 7.46 -20.53 4.16
C LEU A 98 7.75 -21.25 5.48
N ARG A 99 7.57 -20.56 6.62
CA ARG A 99 7.76 -21.20 7.91
C ARG A 99 6.54 -22.05 8.23
N VAL A 100 6.74 -23.08 9.05
CA VAL A 100 5.64 -23.94 9.55
C VAL A 100 4.53 -23.10 10.19
N LEU A 101 4.89 -22.07 10.95
CA LEU A 101 3.91 -21.19 11.57
C LEU A 101 3.03 -20.46 10.53
N ASP A 102 3.63 -19.99 9.43
CA ASP A 102 2.90 -19.29 8.38
C ASP A 102 1.88 -20.25 7.70
N VAL A 103 2.28 -21.50 7.47
CA VAL A 103 1.38 -22.57 6.97
C VAL A 103 0.23 -22.82 7.94
N LEU A 104 0.53 -22.97 9.23
CA LEU A 104 -0.48 -23.27 10.25
C LEU A 104 -1.49 -22.12 10.40
N CYS A 105 -1.05 -20.86 10.35
CA CYS A 105 -1.95 -19.72 10.36
C CYS A 105 -2.90 -19.72 9.16
N HIS A 106 -2.41 -20.05 7.96
CA HIS A 106 -3.27 -20.18 6.78
C HIS A 106 -4.23 -21.38 6.88
N ALA A 107 -3.75 -22.53 7.38
CA ALA A 107 -4.55 -23.72 7.56
C ALA A 107 -5.70 -23.49 8.56
N GLU A 108 -5.43 -22.86 9.71
CA GLU A 108 -6.46 -22.55 10.71
C GLU A 108 -7.60 -21.71 10.12
N VAL A 109 -7.27 -20.71 9.30
CA VAL A 109 -8.30 -19.89 8.66
C VAL A 109 -9.07 -20.66 7.59
N LEU A 110 -8.38 -21.45 6.76
CA LEU A 110 -9.05 -22.31 5.78
C LEU A 110 -9.98 -23.33 6.46
N LEU A 111 -9.61 -23.87 7.63
CA LEU A 111 -10.46 -24.80 8.38
C LEU A 111 -11.74 -24.19 8.92
N ASN A 112 -11.80 -22.86 9.05
CA ASN A 112 -13.02 -22.17 9.45
C ASN A 112 -13.99 -21.95 8.28
N GLU A 113 -13.53 -22.13 7.04
CA GLU A 113 -14.36 -22.08 5.84
C GLU A 113 -14.99 -23.45 5.56
N GLU A 114 -16.32 -23.50 5.46
CA GLU A 114 -17.09 -24.74 5.39
C GLU A 114 -16.65 -25.65 4.22
N ASN A 115 -16.38 -25.06 3.05
CA ASN A 115 -15.93 -25.78 1.86
C ASN A 115 -14.56 -26.46 2.04
N TYR A 116 -13.64 -25.87 2.81
CA TYR A 116 -12.28 -26.39 2.99
C TYR A 116 -12.18 -27.33 4.19
N LYS A 117 -13.02 -27.13 5.21
CA LYS A 117 -13.14 -28.02 6.36
C LYS A 117 -13.45 -29.46 5.96
N ASP A 118 -14.42 -29.64 5.07
CA ASP A 118 -14.82 -30.97 4.60
C ASP A 118 -13.73 -31.68 3.80
N ALA A 119 -12.99 -30.92 2.98
CA ALA A 119 -11.83 -31.43 2.26
C ALA A 119 -10.68 -31.82 3.19
N PHE A 120 -10.45 -31.03 4.24
CA PHE A 120 -9.41 -31.34 5.23
C PHE A 120 -9.75 -32.59 6.06
N GLU A 121 -10.99 -32.74 6.51
CA GLU A 121 -11.41 -33.96 7.22
C GLU A 121 -11.32 -35.19 6.29
N ALA A 122 -11.68 -35.05 5.02
CA ALA A 122 -11.50 -36.12 4.03
C ALA A 122 -10.03 -36.47 3.83
N HIS A 123 -9.14 -35.48 3.73
CA HIS A 123 -7.70 -35.69 3.62
C HIS A 123 -7.13 -36.38 4.87
N LYS A 124 -7.50 -35.91 6.06
CA LYS A 124 -7.09 -36.51 7.34
C LYS A 124 -7.55 -37.97 7.43
N PHE A 125 -8.78 -38.24 7.00
CA PHE A 125 -9.31 -39.60 6.93
C PHE A 125 -8.51 -40.46 5.94
N ALA A 126 -8.28 -39.99 4.70
CA ALA A 126 -7.47 -40.69 3.69
C ALA A 126 -6.03 -40.96 4.16
N MET A 127 -5.41 -40.05 4.91
CA MET A 127 -4.06 -40.24 5.47
C MET A 127 -4.00 -41.28 6.60
N SER A 128 -5.14 -41.60 7.23
CA SER A 128 -5.25 -42.58 8.32
C SER A 128 -5.84 -43.92 7.88
N ALA A 129 -6.51 -43.96 6.73
CA ALA A 129 -7.08 -45.16 6.14
C ALA A 129 -6.13 -45.73 5.06
N THR A 130 -5.99 -47.06 5.00
CA THR A 130 -5.21 -47.74 3.94
C THR A 130 -6.08 -48.20 2.78
N GLU A 131 -7.39 -47.92 2.82
CA GLU A 131 -8.36 -48.46 1.88
C GLU A 131 -8.68 -47.47 0.75
N GLN A 132 -8.66 -47.97 -0.49
CA GLN A 132 -8.83 -47.19 -1.72
C GLN A 132 -10.09 -46.33 -1.76
N TRP A 133 -11.21 -46.80 -1.19
CA TRP A 133 -12.46 -46.04 -1.17
C TRP A 133 -12.36 -44.71 -0.38
N ALA A 134 -11.47 -44.65 0.62
CA ALA A 134 -11.23 -43.44 1.40
C ALA A 134 -10.47 -42.39 0.58
N VAL A 135 -9.57 -42.87 -0.29
CA VAL A 135 -8.87 -42.03 -1.29
C VAL A 135 -9.88 -41.52 -2.32
N ASP A 136 -10.72 -42.40 -2.87
CA ASP A 136 -11.72 -42.04 -3.87
C ASP A 136 -12.74 -41.01 -3.33
N ALA A 137 -13.19 -41.17 -2.07
CA ALA A 137 -14.10 -40.22 -1.42
C ALA A 137 -13.43 -38.87 -1.09
N ALA A 138 -12.12 -38.88 -0.79
CA ALA A 138 -11.34 -37.65 -0.63
C ALA A 138 -11.12 -36.95 -1.97
N GLU A 139 -10.90 -37.70 -3.06
CA GLU A 139 -10.81 -37.15 -4.42
C GLU A 139 -12.14 -36.53 -4.87
N GLU A 140 -13.28 -37.18 -4.64
CA GLU A 140 -14.61 -36.63 -4.99
C GLU A 140 -14.87 -35.29 -4.28
N LYS A 141 -14.51 -35.19 -3.00
CA LYS A 141 -14.59 -33.93 -2.24
C LYS A 141 -13.52 -32.92 -2.65
N ALA A 142 -12.36 -33.36 -3.11
CA ALA A 142 -11.29 -32.48 -3.60
C ALA A 142 -11.60 -31.90 -4.98
N ILE A 143 -12.35 -32.61 -5.84
CA ILE A 143 -12.84 -32.10 -7.13
C ILE A 143 -13.73 -30.86 -6.93
N ALA A 144 -14.34 -30.69 -5.75
CA ALA A 144 -15.10 -29.48 -5.42
C ALA A 144 -14.22 -28.24 -5.15
N LEU A 145 -12.89 -28.38 -5.07
CA LEU A 145 -11.93 -27.31 -4.82
C LEU A 145 -11.05 -27.05 -6.05
N ASP A 146 -11.65 -26.56 -7.14
CA ASP A 146 -10.91 -26.06 -8.32
C ASP A 146 -10.11 -24.77 -8.03
N ASP A 147 -10.32 -24.14 -6.88
CA ASP A 147 -9.57 -22.97 -6.47
C ASP A 147 -8.13 -23.34 -6.09
N SER A 148 -7.14 -22.77 -6.80
CA SER A 148 -5.75 -22.82 -6.31
C SER A 148 -5.66 -22.21 -4.90
N VAL A 149 -4.74 -22.71 -4.05
CA VAL A 149 -4.48 -22.13 -2.71
C VAL A 149 -4.27 -20.60 -2.78
N ASN A 150 -3.62 -20.10 -3.84
CA ASN A 150 -3.42 -18.67 -4.05
C ASN A 150 -4.73 -17.90 -4.33
N SER A 151 -5.71 -18.53 -5.01
CA SER A 151 -7.06 -17.96 -5.21
C SER A 151 -7.78 -17.85 -3.86
N ALA A 152 -7.77 -18.92 -3.07
CA ALA A 152 -8.40 -18.96 -1.76
C ALA A 152 -7.81 -17.90 -0.81
N LEU A 153 -6.47 -17.89 -0.69
CA LEU A 153 -5.78 -16.95 0.18
C LEU A 153 -5.89 -15.50 -0.31
N GLY A 154 -5.94 -15.26 -1.62
CA GLY A 154 -6.19 -13.92 -2.16
C GLY A 154 -7.57 -13.38 -1.82
N LYS A 155 -8.60 -14.25 -1.77
CA LYS A 155 -9.97 -13.89 -1.35
C LYS A 155 -10.05 -13.61 0.16
N LEU A 156 -9.45 -14.48 0.97
CA LEU A 156 -9.51 -14.41 2.44
C LEU A 156 -8.58 -13.34 3.03
N PHE A 157 -7.42 -13.13 2.40
CA PHE A 157 -6.38 -12.21 2.87
C PHE A 157 -5.97 -11.25 1.76
N PRO A 158 -6.82 -10.31 1.35
CA PRO A 158 -6.51 -9.37 0.28
C PRO A 158 -5.25 -8.53 0.58
N ALA A 159 -4.96 -8.24 1.85
CA ALA A 159 -3.74 -7.57 2.28
C ALA A 159 -2.46 -8.39 2.04
N SER A 160 -2.57 -9.72 2.04
CA SER A 160 -1.48 -10.66 1.80
C SER A 160 -1.46 -11.21 0.38
N ALA A 161 -2.41 -10.82 -0.48
CA ALA A 161 -2.55 -11.31 -1.86
C ALA A 161 -1.34 -11.00 -2.77
N GLN A 162 -0.40 -10.18 -2.29
CA GLN A 162 0.90 -9.95 -2.91
C GLN A 162 1.85 -11.17 -2.82
N TYR A 163 1.62 -12.07 -1.87
CA TYR A 163 2.37 -13.31 -1.73
C TYR A 163 1.64 -14.45 -2.43
N VAL A 164 2.41 -15.26 -3.14
CA VAL A 164 1.92 -16.45 -3.84
C VAL A 164 2.81 -17.62 -3.54
N TYR A 165 2.19 -18.78 -3.37
CA TYR A 165 2.83 -20.03 -3.06
C TYR A 165 3.03 -20.85 -4.33
N ALA A 166 4.21 -21.45 -4.44
CA ALA A 166 4.58 -22.34 -5.52
C ALA A 166 5.24 -23.59 -4.94
N GLU A 167 4.97 -24.73 -5.57
CA GLU A 167 5.75 -25.93 -5.40
C GLU A 167 6.93 -25.91 -6.37
N VAL A 168 8.12 -26.26 -5.91
CA VAL A 168 9.36 -26.20 -6.69
C VAL A 168 10.06 -27.55 -6.63
N ASP A 169 10.24 -28.19 -7.79
CA ASP A 169 11.03 -29.43 -7.91
C ASP A 169 12.53 -29.11 -7.89
N VAL A 170 13.15 -29.21 -6.72
CA VAL A 170 14.58 -28.92 -6.53
C VAL A 170 15.53 -29.90 -7.23
N GLN A 171 15.02 -31.01 -7.80
CA GLN A 171 15.84 -31.95 -8.58
C GLN A 171 15.97 -31.53 -10.05
N ALA A 172 15.10 -30.65 -10.53
CA ALA A 172 15.14 -30.19 -11.91
C ALA A 172 16.41 -29.37 -12.21
N PRO A 173 16.92 -29.40 -13.46
CA PRO A 173 18.06 -28.56 -13.84
C PRO A 173 17.78 -27.07 -13.59
N LEU A 174 18.78 -26.34 -13.07
CA LEU A 174 18.62 -24.94 -12.66
C LEU A 174 18.09 -24.03 -13.77
N ASP A 175 18.56 -24.20 -15.01
CA ASP A 175 18.08 -23.40 -16.14
C ASP A 175 16.59 -23.62 -16.42
N GLN A 176 16.10 -24.85 -16.27
CA GLN A 176 14.69 -25.17 -16.40
C GLN A 176 13.90 -24.53 -15.26
N LEU A 177 14.38 -24.65 -14.01
CA LEU A 177 13.76 -24.00 -12.85
C LEU A 177 13.61 -22.50 -13.04
N ILE A 178 14.67 -21.80 -13.45
CA ILE A 178 14.65 -20.36 -13.69
C ILE A 178 13.64 -20.00 -14.79
N SER A 179 13.64 -20.75 -15.91
CA SER A 179 12.74 -20.48 -17.03
C SER A 179 11.27 -20.70 -16.67
N SER A 180 10.96 -21.82 -16.01
CA SER A 180 9.61 -22.16 -15.55
C SER A 180 9.11 -21.20 -14.47
N PHE A 181 9.95 -20.89 -13.48
CA PHE A 181 9.59 -19.93 -12.43
C PHE A 181 9.35 -18.54 -13.01
N THR A 182 10.18 -18.09 -13.95
CA THR A 182 9.98 -16.80 -14.64
C THR A 182 8.68 -16.77 -15.42
N ALA A 183 8.34 -17.84 -16.14
CA ALA A 183 7.08 -17.96 -16.87
C ALA A 183 5.88 -17.93 -15.91
N TRP A 184 5.94 -18.72 -14.84
CA TRP A 184 4.91 -18.77 -13.80
C TRP A 184 4.68 -17.41 -13.13
N VAL A 185 5.74 -16.71 -12.70
CA VAL A 185 5.62 -15.35 -12.11
C VAL A 185 4.93 -14.38 -13.08
N ARG A 186 5.23 -14.47 -14.39
CA ARG A 186 4.57 -13.62 -15.40
C ARG A 186 3.09 -13.91 -15.49
N GLU A 187 2.72 -15.19 -15.55
CA GLU A 187 1.33 -15.62 -15.64
C GLU A 187 0.54 -15.23 -14.39
N VAL A 188 1.09 -15.46 -13.20
CA VAL A 188 0.47 -15.06 -11.92
C VAL A 188 0.24 -13.55 -11.88
N LYS A 189 1.25 -12.74 -12.25
CA LYS A 189 1.10 -11.29 -12.33
C LYS A 189 0.00 -10.88 -13.31
N GLN A 190 -0.07 -11.50 -14.48
CA GLN A 190 -1.13 -11.24 -15.46
C GLN A 190 -2.51 -11.60 -14.92
N ARG A 191 -2.67 -12.78 -14.31
CA ARG A 191 -3.94 -13.23 -13.71
C ARG A 191 -4.44 -12.30 -12.61
N GLN A 192 -3.52 -11.78 -11.79
CA GLN A 192 -3.84 -10.82 -10.72
C GLN A 192 -3.94 -9.37 -11.21
N ASN A 193 -3.85 -9.12 -12.52
CA ASN A 193 -3.79 -7.77 -13.10
C ASN A 193 -2.70 -6.89 -12.47
N GLN A 194 -1.62 -7.51 -11.99
CA GLN A 194 -0.47 -6.82 -11.44
C GLN A 194 0.38 -6.30 -12.60
N LYS A 195 0.62 -4.99 -12.60
CA LYS A 195 1.54 -4.39 -13.55
C LYS A 195 2.96 -4.90 -13.26
N PHE A 196 3.68 -5.24 -14.32
CA PHE A 196 5.13 -5.38 -14.22
C PHE A 196 5.68 -4.02 -13.84
N ALA A 197 6.26 -3.91 -12.64
CA ALA A 197 6.96 -2.70 -12.22
C ALA A 197 7.95 -2.36 -13.33
N GLY A 198 7.65 -1.29 -14.07
CA GLY A 198 8.54 -0.82 -15.10
C GLY A 198 9.88 -0.49 -14.45
N LYS A 199 10.98 -0.69 -15.18
CA LYS A 199 12.30 -0.19 -14.78
C LYS A 199 12.37 1.35 -14.81
N ARG A 200 11.36 2.05 -14.30
CA ARG A 200 11.46 3.49 -14.14
C ARG A 200 12.43 3.74 -12.99
N ALA A 201 13.65 4.13 -13.35
CA ALA A 201 14.59 4.67 -12.40
C ALA A 201 14.19 6.13 -12.10
N PHE A 202 13.90 6.43 -10.84
CA PHE A 202 13.77 7.79 -10.34
C PHE A 202 15.16 8.38 -10.10
N GLY A 203 15.37 9.60 -10.56
CA GLY A 203 16.62 10.32 -10.33
C GLY A 203 16.41 11.63 -9.57
N ASN A 204 17.52 12.30 -9.24
CA ASN A 204 17.50 13.63 -8.62
C ASN A 204 16.67 14.64 -9.41
N SER A 205 16.58 14.50 -10.75
CA SER A 205 15.73 15.34 -11.58
C SER A 205 14.23 15.13 -11.34
N ASP A 206 13.79 13.92 -10.99
CA ASP A 206 12.39 13.67 -10.61
C ASP A 206 12.11 14.31 -9.25
N PHE A 207 13.00 14.10 -8.27
CA PHE A 207 12.87 14.62 -6.91
C PHE A 207 12.88 16.16 -6.87
N ALA A 208 13.78 16.80 -7.61
CA ALA A 208 13.79 18.24 -7.76
C ALA A 208 12.50 18.77 -8.40
N LYS A 209 11.92 18.05 -9.37
CA LYS A 209 10.61 18.40 -9.92
C LYS A 209 9.50 18.24 -8.88
N TRP A 210 9.52 17.17 -8.08
CA TRP A 210 8.49 16.94 -7.06
C TRP A 210 8.56 17.96 -5.92
N ASP A 211 9.76 18.36 -5.51
CA ASP A 211 9.94 19.49 -4.59
C ASP A 211 9.43 20.79 -5.20
N HIS A 212 9.85 21.12 -6.42
CA HIS A 212 9.40 22.32 -7.14
C HIS A 212 7.88 22.36 -7.33
N TYR A 213 7.25 21.20 -7.52
CA TYR A 213 5.81 21.07 -7.69
C TYR A 213 5.06 20.98 -6.34
N ARG A 214 5.76 21.04 -5.21
CA ARG A 214 5.14 21.05 -3.88
C ARG A 214 4.24 19.83 -3.64
N ILE A 215 4.67 18.66 -4.12
CA ILE A 215 3.84 17.44 -4.12
C ILE A 215 3.43 17.01 -2.71
N LEU A 216 4.37 16.99 -1.76
CA LEU A 216 4.07 16.62 -0.37
C LEU A 216 3.13 17.62 0.32
N PRO A 217 3.40 18.95 0.33
CA PRO A 217 2.47 19.93 0.89
C PRO A 217 1.07 19.90 0.25
N TYR A 218 0.98 19.67 -1.07
CA TYR A 218 -0.30 19.53 -1.75
C TYR A 218 -1.11 18.36 -1.20
N PHE A 219 -0.48 17.20 -1.01
CA PHE A 219 -1.15 16.04 -0.46
C PHE A 219 -1.58 16.26 0.99
N ASP A 220 -0.75 16.89 1.81
CA ASP A 220 -1.09 17.13 3.21
C ASP A 220 -2.29 18.08 3.35
N LEU A 221 -2.39 19.09 2.48
CA LEU A 221 -3.58 19.94 2.38
C LEU A 221 -4.81 19.14 1.93
N LYS A 222 -4.67 18.24 0.95
CA LYS A 222 -5.75 17.37 0.48
C LYS A 222 -6.23 16.43 1.58
N LEU A 223 -5.31 15.77 2.28
CA LEU A 223 -5.57 14.88 3.42
C LEU A 223 -6.28 15.64 4.54
N TRP A 224 -5.77 16.82 4.92
CA TRP A 224 -6.42 17.65 5.94
C TRP A 224 -7.83 18.08 5.52
N SER A 225 -8.01 18.46 4.24
CA SER A 225 -9.32 18.86 3.72
C SER A 225 -10.33 17.71 3.81
N LYS A 226 -9.89 16.47 3.54
CA LYS A 226 -10.69 15.24 3.68
C LYS A 226 -11.06 14.98 5.15
N ILE A 227 -10.09 15.04 6.06
CA ILE A 227 -10.26 14.88 7.51
C ILE A 227 -11.27 15.86 8.12
N ASN A 228 -11.33 17.08 7.60
CA ASN A 228 -12.24 18.11 8.11
C ASN A 228 -13.54 18.21 7.31
N ASN A 229 -13.74 17.32 6.32
CA ASN A 229 -14.85 17.38 5.38
C ASN A 229 -15.00 18.79 4.72
N ILE A 230 -13.87 19.45 4.44
CA ILE A 230 -13.82 20.77 3.81
C ILE A 230 -13.39 20.59 2.36
N ARG A 231 -14.16 21.15 1.43
CA ARG A 231 -13.77 21.18 0.02
C ARG A 231 -12.97 22.44 -0.30
N PHE A 232 -11.66 22.30 -0.45
CA PHE A 232 -10.85 23.39 -0.98
C PHE A 232 -11.06 23.57 -2.49
N PRO A 233 -11.38 24.79 -2.95
CA PRO A 233 -11.37 25.11 -4.37
C PRO A 233 -9.92 25.19 -4.89
N GLU A 234 -9.71 24.91 -6.18
CA GLU A 234 -8.35 24.83 -6.77
C GLU A 234 -7.54 26.12 -6.60
N TRP A 235 -8.17 27.29 -6.71
CA TRP A 235 -7.50 28.58 -6.49
C TRP A 235 -6.92 28.70 -5.07
N TYR A 236 -7.50 28.00 -4.10
CA TYR A 236 -7.02 28.05 -2.72
C TYR A 236 -5.76 27.20 -2.53
N TYR A 237 -5.67 26.05 -3.20
CA TYR A 237 -4.41 25.31 -3.29
C TYR A 237 -3.32 26.14 -3.96
N VAL A 238 -3.65 26.85 -5.05
CA VAL A 238 -2.71 27.73 -5.75
C VAL A 238 -2.20 28.84 -4.82
N ASP A 239 -3.11 29.52 -4.12
CA ASP A 239 -2.80 30.60 -3.17
C ASP A 239 -1.95 30.11 -1.99
N LEU A 240 -2.17 28.88 -1.49
CA LEU A 240 -1.34 28.32 -0.41
C LEU A 240 0.02 27.82 -0.91
N LEU A 241 0.04 27.13 -2.06
CA LEU A 241 1.20 26.37 -2.55
C LEU A 241 2.23 27.21 -3.33
N PHE A 242 1.83 28.37 -3.86
CA PHE A 242 2.64 29.09 -4.84
C PHE A 242 2.56 30.61 -4.69
N LYS A 243 2.56 31.12 -3.44
CA LYS A 243 2.48 32.58 -3.15
C LYS A 243 3.54 33.41 -3.86
N ASP A 244 4.76 32.87 -3.92
CA ASP A 244 5.93 33.60 -4.42
C ASP A 244 6.22 33.30 -5.90
N ARG A 245 5.26 32.68 -6.61
CA ARG A 245 5.45 32.29 -8.01
C ARG A 245 4.71 33.23 -8.94
N ASP A 246 5.45 33.83 -9.86
CA ASP A 246 4.89 34.66 -10.92
C ASP A 246 4.30 33.82 -12.07
N GLY A 247 3.42 34.45 -12.85
CA GLY A 247 2.84 33.89 -14.09
C GLY A 247 1.50 33.19 -13.90
N ASP A 248 1.12 32.33 -14.87
CA ASP A 248 -0.14 31.57 -14.83
C ASP A 248 -0.01 30.33 -13.94
N VAL A 249 0.04 30.57 -12.64
CA VAL A 249 0.19 29.52 -11.61
C VAL A 249 -1.03 28.59 -11.57
N ALA A 250 -2.23 29.10 -11.88
CA ALA A 250 -3.45 28.30 -11.89
C ALA A 250 -3.46 27.27 -13.02
N SER A 251 -2.98 27.63 -14.21
CA SER A 251 -2.79 26.67 -15.30
C SER A 251 -1.69 25.66 -14.98
N PHE A 252 -0.54 26.13 -14.47
CA PHE A 252 0.55 25.27 -14.02
C PHE A 252 0.08 24.23 -12.98
N PHE A 253 -0.72 24.65 -12.01
CA PHE A 253 -1.26 23.74 -11.00
C PHE A 253 -2.15 22.65 -11.61
N ARG A 254 -3.11 23.05 -12.45
CA ARG A 254 -4.10 22.13 -13.05
C ARG A 254 -3.47 21.15 -14.05
N GLN A 255 -2.56 21.64 -14.88
CA GLN A 255 -1.99 20.85 -15.97
C GLN A 255 -0.75 20.05 -15.55
N THR A 256 -0.02 20.52 -14.53
CA THR A 256 1.28 19.93 -14.17
C THR A 256 1.32 19.42 -12.73
N CYS A 257 1.09 20.29 -11.73
CA CYS A 257 1.25 19.93 -10.32
C CYS A 257 0.31 18.80 -9.91
N LYS A 258 -1.00 19.02 -10.04
CA LYS A 258 -2.04 18.08 -9.61
C LYS A 258 -1.94 16.73 -10.33
N PRO A 259 -1.83 16.65 -11.67
CA PRO A 259 -1.62 15.37 -12.36
C PRO A 259 -0.30 14.69 -12.00
N THR A 260 0.73 15.44 -11.61
CA THR A 260 1.99 14.84 -11.13
C THR A 260 1.82 14.27 -9.74
N ALA A 261 1.15 14.98 -8.84
CA ALA A 261 0.83 14.50 -7.50
C ALA A 261 0.01 13.21 -7.55
N ASP A 262 -1.06 13.17 -8.37
CA ASP A 262 -1.91 11.98 -8.51
C ASP A 262 -1.15 10.76 -9.07
N ARG A 263 -0.05 10.97 -9.81
CA ARG A 263 0.83 9.88 -10.27
C ARG A 263 1.86 9.45 -9.23
N VAL A 264 2.40 10.40 -8.46
CA VAL A 264 3.45 10.17 -7.47
C VAL A 264 2.90 9.55 -6.19
N LEU A 265 1.71 9.97 -5.77
CA LEU A 265 1.08 9.53 -4.53
C LEU A 265 0.21 8.30 -4.79
N THR A 266 0.88 7.22 -5.18
CA THR A 266 0.28 5.91 -5.44
C THR A 266 1.11 4.81 -4.80
N TRP A 267 0.47 3.71 -4.41
CA TRP A 267 1.17 2.52 -3.91
C TRP A 267 2.18 1.99 -4.94
N GLU A 268 1.87 2.05 -6.23
CA GLU A 268 2.77 1.66 -7.33
C GLU A 268 4.06 2.50 -7.36
N CYS A 269 3.94 3.82 -7.23
CA CYS A 269 5.11 4.73 -7.18
C CYS A 269 5.92 4.50 -5.89
N SER A 270 5.24 4.37 -4.75
CA SER A 270 5.85 4.05 -3.46
C SER A 270 6.68 2.76 -3.55
N GLU A 271 6.10 1.67 -4.05
CA GLU A 271 6.81 0.40 -4.19
C GLU A 271 7.97 0.47 -5.19
N SER A 272 7.83 1.27 -6.25
CA SER A 272 8.93 1.48 -7.20
C SER A 272 10.11 2.21 -6.55
N LEU A 273 9.84 3.23 -5.71
CA LEU A 273 10.87 3.90 -4.91
C LEU A 273 11.49 2.95 -3.89
N ARG A 274 10.68 2.11 -3.24
CA ARG A 274 11.14 1.09 -2.27
C ARG A 274 12.16 0.15 -2.90
N LEU A 275 11.78 -0.46 -4.03
CA LEU A 275 12.60 -1.43 -4.74
C LEU A 275 13.90 -0.81 -5.26
N GLN A 276 13.83 0.38 -5.85
CA GLN A 276 15.02 1.06 -6.35
C GLN A 276 15.92 1.57 -5.21
N GLY A 277 15.34 2.01 -4.10
CA GLY A 277 16.08 2.47 -2.91
C GLY A 277 16.66 1.33 -2.07
N GLY A 278 16.32 0.07 -2.38
CA GLY A 278 16.72 -1.09 -1.57
C GLY A 278 16.17 -1.02 -0.14
N VAL A 279 14.97 -0.46 0.04
CA VAL A 279 14.30 -0.37 1.34
C VAL A 279 13.52 -1.65 1.59
N PHE A 280 13.87 -2.37 2.65
CA PHE A 280 13.22 -3.62 3.03
C PHE A 280 12.92 -3.66 4.54
N TRP A 281 11.99 -4.52 4.94
CA TRP A 281 11.46 -4.71 6.30
C TRP A 281 11.63 -6.14 6.80
#